data_AF-A0A224ABT5-F1
#
_entry.id   AF-A0A224ABT5-F1
#
_cell.length_a   1.000
_cell.length_b   1.000
_cell.length_c   1.000
_cell.angle_alpha   90.00
_cell.angle_beta   90.00
_cell.angle_gamma   90.00
#
_symmetry.space_group_name_H-M   'P 1'
#
loop_
_entity.id
_entity.type
_entity.pdbx_description
1 polymer ?
#
loop_
_entity_poly.entity_id
_entity_poly.type
_entity_poly.pdbx_seq_one_letter_code
_entity_poly.pdbx_strand_id
1 'polypeptide(L)'
;GGSVFALLFLAEYSTILFLSMITSFWFFGNNFPLVLSLGFLLTLCFLIVRGVYPRHRYDLLMMLCWKSFLPLALCILILTMNMPLF
;
A
#
# COMPACT_ATOMS: atom_id res chain seq x y z
N GLY A 1 9.77 -24.39 18.36
CA GLY A 1 8.64 -23.98 17.51
C GLY A 1 8.38 -22.48 17.51
N GLY A 2 8.25 -21.83 18.68
CA GLY A 2 7.75 -20.45 18.77
C GLY A 2 8.64 -19.33 18.21
N SER A 3 9.96 -19.51 18.14
CA SER A 3 10.88 -18.47 17.64
C SER A 3 10.61 -18.09 16.18
N VAL A 4 10.39 -19.08 15.31
CA VAL A 4 10.08 -18.84 13.88
C VAL A 4 8.71 -18.17 13.72
N PHE A 5 7.74 -18.52 14.59
CA PHE A 5 6.43 -17.86 14.60
C PHE A 5 6.53 -16.39 15.02
N ALA A 6 7.36 -16.06 16.02
CA ALA A 6 7.62 -14.68 16.41
C ALA A 6 8.27 -13.87 15.27
N LEU A 7 9.19 -14.48 14.51
CA LEU A 7 9.80 -13.85 13.33
C LEU A 7 8.78 -13.59 12.21
N LEU A 8 7.79 -14.46 12.02
CA LEU A 8 6.72 -14.25 11.04
C LEU A 8 5.86 -13.02 11.39
N PHE A 9 5.47 -12.83 12.65
CA PHE A 9 4.76 -11.60 13.05
C PHE A 9 5.64 -10.37 12.91
N LEU A 10 6.90 -10.47 13.34
CA LEU A 10 7.83 -9.34 13.22
C LEU A 10 7.99 -8.92 11.74
N ALA A 11 8.07 -9.89 10.82
CA ALA A 11 8.13 -9.64 9.39
C ALA A 11 6.81 -9.04 8.84
N GLU A 12 5.66 -9.48 9.31
CA GLU A 12 4.38 -8.90 8.90
C GLU A 12 4.25 -7.43 9.34
N TYR A 13 4.62 -7.11 10.58
CA TYR A 13 4.59 -5.72 11.05
C TYR A 13 5.67 -4.86 10.39
N SER A 14 6.87 -5.39 10.17
CA SER A 14 7.94 -4.64 9.49
C SER A 14 7.57 -4.35 8.03
N THR A 15 6.87 -5.26 7.34
CA THR A 15 6.39 -5.02 5.98
C THR A 15 5.31 -3.94 5.95
N ILE A 16 4.36 -3.91 6.88
CA ILE A 16 3.36 -2.82 6.96
C ILE A 16 4.04 -1.46 7.14
N LEU A 17 4.99 -1.36 8.07
CA LEU A 17 5.76 -0.14 8.30
C LEU A 17 6.56 0.25 7.05
N PHE A 18 7.26 -0.70 6.44
CA PHE A 18 8.09 -0.45 5.26
C PHE A 18 7.28 0.04 4.05
N LEU A 19 6.17 -0.62 3.73
CA LEU A 19 5.31 -0.21 2.62
C LEU A 19 4.74 1.19 2.84
N SER A 20 4.30 1.52 4.06
CA SER A 20 3.75 2.85 4.37
C SER A 20 4.75 3.99 4.14
N MET A 21 6.02 3.80 4.51
CA MET A 21 7.08 4.79 4.33
C MET A 21 7.47 4.95 2.85
N ILE A 22 7.48 3.86 2.08
CA ILE A 22 7.70 3.94 0.63
C ILE A 22 6.55 4.68 -0.04
N THR A 23 5.31 4.39 0.35
CA THR A 23 4.15 5.07 -0.24
C THR A 23 4.15 6.57 0.05
N SER A 24 4.46 7.01 1.27
CA SER A 24 4.53 8.45 1.58
C SER A 24 5.65 9.14 0.79
N PHE A 25 6.80 8.48 0.61
CA PHE A 25 7.89 9.01 -0.19
C PHE A 25 7.54 9.13 -1.68
N TRP A 26 6.92 8.10 -2.28
CA TRP A 26 6.53 8.13 -3.69
C TRP A 26 5.48 9.19 -4.02
N PHE A 27 4.53 9.45 -3.12
CA PHE A 27 3.48 10.45 -3.36
C PHE A 27 3.89 11.88 -2.99
N PHE A 28 4.68 12.09 -1.94
CA PHE A 28 4.95 13.43 -1.39
C PHE A 28 6.42 13.90 -1.52
N GLY A 29 7.30 13.08 -2.09
CA GLY A 29 8.65 13.50 -2.47
C GLY A 29 9.56 13.85 -1.29
N ASN A 30 10.26 14.99 -1.37
CA ASN A 30 11.48 15.27 -0.57
C ASN A 30 11.27 16.04 0.74
N ASN A 31 10.02 16.37 1.10
CA ASN A 31 9.74 17.08 2.35
C ASN A 31 9.82 16.11 3.54
N PHE A 32 11.03 15.87 4.07
CA PHE A 32 11.31 14.95 5.17
C PHE A 32 10.30 14.97 6.35
N PRO A 33 9.94 16.12 6.96
CA PRO A 33 8.99 16.13 8.08
C PRO A 33 7.57 15.71 7.65
N LEU A 34 7.21 16.03 6.41
CA LEU A 34 5.89 15.74 5.83
C LEU A 34 5.78 14.26 5.46
N VAL A 35 6.83 13.68 4.89
CA VAL A 35 6.93 12.24 4.59
C VAL A 35 6.86 11.39 5.86
N LEU A 36 7.54 11.82 6.93
CA LEU A 36 7.53 11.12 8.21
C LEU A 36 6.12 11.14 8.84
N SER A 37 5.51 12.32 8.95
CA SER A 37 4.17 12.46 9.55
C SER A 37 3.10 11.70 8.77
N LEU A 38 3.14 11.75 7.44
CA LEU A 38 2.22 10.98 6.58
C LEU A 38 2.49 9.48 6.63
N GLY A 39 3.75 9.06 6.68
CA GLY A 39 4.10 7.65 6.87
C GLY A 39 3.48 7.09 8.14
N PHE A 40 3.62 7.80 9.27
CA PHE A 40 2.97 7.42 10.53
C PHE A 40 1.44 7.42 10.41
N LEU A 41 0.83 8.42 9.77
CA LEU A 41 -0.61 8.46 9.56
C LEU A 41 -1.10 7.26 8.74
N LEU A 42 -0.36 6.88 7.69
CA LEU A 42 -0.67 5.71 6.86
C LEU A 42 -0.58 4.41 7.66
N THR A 43 0.44 4.23 8.50
CA THR A 43 0.52 3.04 9.38
C THR A 43 -0.68 2.92 10.31
N LEU A 44 -1.10 4.02 10.94
CA LEU A 44 -2.29 4.07 11.79
C LEU A 44 -3.55 3.76 10.99
N CYS A 45 -3.66 4.28 9.77
CA CYS A 45 -4.76 3.97 8.86
C CYS A 45 -4.81 2.46 8.56
N PHE A 46 -3.67 1.83 8.23
CA PHE A 46 -3.60 0.37 7.99
C PHE A 46 -4.02 -0.44 9.22
N LEU A 47 -3.62 -0.02 10.42
CA LEU A 47 -4.05 -0.66 11.68
C LEU A 47 -5.57 -0.55 11.89
N ILE A 48 -6.16 0.62 11.64
CA ILE A 48 -7.61 0.85 11.77
C ILE A 48 -8.38 0.03 10.74
N VAL A 49 -7.95 0.04 9.48
CA VAL A 49 -8.58 -0.72 8.38
C VAL A 49 -8.63 -2.22 8.71
N ARG A 50 -7.57 -2.77 9.31
CA ARG A 50 -7.57 -4.17 9.78
C ARG A 50 -8.60 -4.46 10.86
N GLY A 51 -8.96 -3.49 11.69
CA GLY A 51 -9.98 -3.64 12.73
C GLY A 51 -11.41 -3.42 12.23
N VAL A 52 -11.61 -2.62 11.19
CA VAL A 52 -12.95 -2.21 10.71
C VAL A 52 -13.51 -3.15 9.64
N TYR A 53 -12.67 -3.67 8.74
CA TYR A 53 -13.15 -4.42 7.58
C TYR A 53 -13.17 -5.93 7.80
N PRO A 54 -14.25 -6.63 7.39
CA PRO A 54 -14.28 -8.09 7.40
C PRO A 54 -13.30 -8.65 6.34
N ARG A 55 -12.76 -9.84 6.62
CA ARG A 55 -11.83 -10.51 5.70
C ARG A 55 -12.54 -10.86 4.39
N HIS A 56 -11.97 -10.39 3.29
CA HIS A 56 -12.46 -10.68 1.95
C HIS A 56 -11.94 -12.04 1.46
N ARG A 57 -12.77 -12.81 0.75
CA ARG A 57 -12.34 -14.09 0.16
C ARG A 57 -11.33 -13.84 -0.97
N TYR A 58 -10.35 -14.74 -1.11
CA TYR A 58 -9.28 -14.63 -2.10
C TYR A 58 -9.81 -14.47 -3.53
N ASP A 59 -10.85 -15.22 -3.92
CA ASP A 59 -11.40 -15.15 -5.28
C ASP A 59 -11.90 -13.76 -5.63
N LEU A 60 -12.59 -13.12 -4.68
CA LEU A 60 -13.14 -11.79 -4.88
C LEU A 60 -12.00 -10.75 -4.90
N LEU A 61 -10.94 -10.93 -4.09
CA LEU A 61 -9.76 -10.06 -4.10
C LEU A 61 -9.05 -10.13 -5.46
N MET A 62 -8.91 -11.34 -6.00
CA MET A 62 -8.33 -11.55 -7.32
C MET A 62 -9.19 -10.92 -8.41
N MET A 63 -10.52 -11.14 -8.39
CA MET A 63 -11.42 -10.50 -9.34
C MET A 63 -11.32 -8.98 -9.31
N LEU A 64 -11.21 -8.37 -8.11
CA LEU A 64 -11.02 -6.94 -7.96
C LEU A 64 -9.68 -6.47 -8.58
N CYS A 65 -8.58 -7.15 -8.28
CA CYS A 65 -7.27 -6.81 -8.86
C CYS A 65 -7.27 -6.89 -10.40
N TRP A 66 -7.79 -7.99 -10.95
CA TRP A 66 -7.74 -8.26 -12.39
C TRP A 66 -8.77 -7.47 -13.21
N LYS A 67 -9.98 -7.26 -12.68
CA LYS A 67 -11.06 -6.62 -13.43
C LYS A 67 -11.14 -5.11 -13.24
N SER A 68 -10.67 -4.56 -12.11
CA SER A 68 -10.72 -3.11 -11.89
C SER A 68 -9.34 -2.46 -11.84
N PHE A 69 -8.44 -2.91 -10.97
CA PHE A 69 -7.15 -2.22 -10.80
C PHE A 69 -6.23 -2.34 -12.01
N LEU A 70 -6.11 -3.53 -12.60
CA LEU A 70 -5.25 -3.75 -13.76
C LEU A 70 -5.66 -2.88 -14.97
N PRO A 71 -6.93 -2.89 -15.44
CA PRO A 71 -7.33 -2.03 -16.57
C PRO A 71 -7.24 -0.53 -16.24
N LEU A 72 -7.51 -0.12 -14.99
CA LEU A 72 -7.35 1.27 -14.57
C LEU A 72 -5.88 1.71 -14.65
N ALA A 73 -4.96 0.91 -14.11
CA ALA A 73 -3.53 1.22 -14.14
C ALA A 73 -2.99 1.31 -15.58
N LEU A 74 -3.41 0.40 -16.47
CA LEU A 74 -3.05 0.43 -17.89
C LEU A 74 -3.61 1.68 -18.60
N CYS A 75 -4.86 2.05 -18.31
CA CYS A 75 -5.47 3.26 -18.86
C CYS A 75 -4.71 4.53 -18.46
N ILE A 76 -4.38 4.66 -17.16
CA ILE A 76 -3.60 5.79 -16.64
C ILE A 76 -2.21 5.83 -17.30
N LEU A 77 -1.55 4.68 -17.43
CA LEU A 77 -0.23 4.61 -18.07
C LEU A 77 -0.26 5.07 -19.53
N ILE A 78 -1.25 4.61 -20.31
CA ILE A 78 -1.41 5.06 -21.70
C ILE A 78 -1.71 6.56 -21.74
N LEU A 79 -2.56 7.07 -20.84
CA LEU A 79 -2.89 8.49 -20.78
C LEU A 79 -1.67 9.35 -20.44
N THR A 80 -0.88 8.98 -19.44
CA THR A 80 0.32 9.74 -19.07
C THR A 80 1.38 9.73 -20.17
N MET A 81 1.51 8.63 -20.93
CA MET A 81 2.41 8.56 -22.08
C MET A 81 1.97 9.46 -23.26
N ASN A 82 0.67 9.68 -23.43
CA ASN A 82 0.13 10.52 -24.51
C ASN A 82 0.02 12.00 -24.16
N MET A 83 0.08 12.37 -22.88
CA MET A 83 0.10 13.77 -22.47
C MET A 83 1.45 14.39 -22.89
N PRO A 84 1.47 15.43 -23.74
CA PRO A 84 2.71 16.08 -24.12
C PRO A 84 3.35 16.71 -22.89
N LEU A 85 4.61 16.38 -22.64
CA LEU A 85 5.45 16.87 -21.53
C LEU A 85 5.78 18.37 -21.69
N PHE A 86 4.79 19.24 -21.51
CA PHE A 86 4.97 20.68 -21.29
C PHE A 86 4.23 21.12 -20.03
#